data_AF-A0A521JRP8-F1
#
_entry.id   AF-A0A521JRP8-F1
#
_cell.length_a   1.000
_cell.length_b   1.000
_cell.length_c   1.000
_cell.angle_alpha   90.00
_cell.angle_beta   90.00
_cell.angle_gamma   90.00
#
_symmetry.space_group_name_H-M   'P 1'
#
loop_
_entity.id
_entity.type
_entity.pdbx_description
1 polymer ?
#
loop_
_entity_poly.entity_id
_entity_poly.type
_entity_poly.pdbx_seq_one_letter_code
_entity_poly.pdbx_strand_id
1 'polypeptide(L)'
;MKSVNNSVMIKGNKYGIIVVLNPDMAFDELKELVADKFKESSKFFENAKMAISFEGRILTNEEQQDILDIIEKNTDMQIVCVI
;
A
#
# COMPACT_ATOMS: atom_id res chain seq x y z
N MET A 1 1.11 -25.81 -2.21
CA MET A 1 1.19 -24.88 -1.08
C MET A 1 1.43 -23.50 -1.68
N LYS A 2 0.48 -22.56 -1.60
CA LYS A 2 0.75 -21.17 -2.01
C LYS A 2 1.74 -20.62 -0.99
N SER A 3 2.99 -20.37 -1.38
CA SER A 3 3.90 -19.55 -0.56
C SER A 3 3.16 -18.27 -0.21
N VAL A 4 3.23 -17.86 1.06
CA VAL A 4 2.71 -16.55 1.49
C VAL A 4 3.42 -15.51 0.63
N ASN A 5 2.71 -14.93 -0.32
CA ASN A 5 3.28 -14.01 -1.28
C ASN A 5 3.45 -12.66 -0.57
N ASN A 6 4.61 -12.45 0.06
CA ASN A 6 4.95 -11.22 0.78
C ASN A 6 5.27 -10.04 -0.17
N SER A 7 4.70 -10.02 -1.38
CA SER A 7 5.02 -8.99 -2.37
C SER A 7 4.44 -7.62 -2.03
N VAL A 8 3.43 -7.58 -1.16
CA VAL A 8 2.91 -6.35 -0.53
C VAL A 8 2.77 -6.58 0.97
N MET A 9 3.42 -5.75 1.77
CA MET A 9 3.31 -5.76 3.23
C MET A 9 2.95 -4.38 3.76
N ILE A 10 2.12 -4.35 4.80
CA ILE A 10 1.78 -3.12 5.53
C ILE A 10 2.43 -3.20 6.91
N LYS A 11 3.27 -2.22 7.24
CA LYS A 11 3.90 -2.09 8.57
C LYS A 11 3.42 -0.80 9.22
N GLY A 12 2.88 -0.88 10.43
CA GLY A 12 2.55 0.31 11.22
C GLY A 12 3.81 0.93 11.84
N ASN A 13 3.83 2.25 11.99
CA ASN A 13 4.81 2.97 12.79
C ASN A 13 4.13 4.10 13.59
N LYS A 14 4.91 4.90 14.34
CA LYS A 14 4.38 5.98 15.18
C LYS A 14 3.66 7.09 14.38
N TYR A 15 3.98 7.25 13.10
CA TYR A 15 3.54 8.35 12.25
C TYR A 15 2.50 7.93 11.20
N GLY A 16 2.32 6.63 10.97
CA GLY A 16 1.45 6.13 9.92
C GLY A 16 1.73 4.67 9.55
N ILE A 17 1.71 4.37 8.25
CA ILE A 17 2.06 3.06 7.70
C ILE A 17 3.19 3.15 6.68
N ILE A 18 3.91 2.04 6.55
CA ILE A 18 4.90 1.80 5.50
C ILE A 18 4.35 0.68 4.62
N VAL A 19 4.22 0.95 3.32
CA VAL A 19 3.87 -0.05 2.31
C VAL A 19 5.15 -0.57 1.68
N VAL A 20 5.47 -1.83 1.97
CA VAL A 20 6.66 -2.49 1.42
C VAL A 20 6.25 -3.26 0.18
N LEU A 21 6.91 -2.97 -0.94
CA LEU A 21 6.61 -3.51 -2.27
C LEU A 21 7.78 -4.33 -2.79
N ASN A 22 7.49 -5.41 -3.49
CA ASN A 22 8.49 -6.25 -4.14
C ASN A 22 9.17 -5.52 -5.33
N PRO A 23 10.50 -5.36 -5.35
CA PRO A 23 11.17 -4.71 -6.48
C PRO A 23 11.19 -5.56 -7.76
N ASP A 24 11.11 -6.89 -7.64
CA ASP A 24 11.33 -7.82 -8.76
C ASP A 24 10.03 -8.16 -9.52
N MET A 25 8.88 -7.68 -9.04
CA MET A 25 7.56 -7.95 -9.64
C MET A 25 7.18 -6.89 -10.68
N ALA A 26 6.34 -7.23 -11.66
CA ALA A 26 5.80 -6.22 -12.57
C ALA A 26 4.91 -5.22 -11.80
N PHE A 27 4.95 -3.94 -12.18
CA PHE A 27 4.17 -2.92 -11.48
C PHE A 27 2.66 -3.15 -11.61
N ASP A 28 2.19 -3.62 -12.76
CA ASP A 28 0.77 -3.95 -12.94
C ASP A 28 0.29 -5.09 -12.04
N GLU A 29 1.11 -6.12 -11.84
CA GLU A 29 0.79 -7.20 -10.88
C GLU A 29 0.80 -6.70 -9.43
N LEU A 30 1.73 -5.79 -9.09
CA LEU A 30 1.79 -5.18 -7.77
C LEU A 30 0.53 -4.37 -7.44
N LYS A 31 -0.02 -3.63 -8.42
CA LYS A 31 -1.25 -2.84 -8.22
C LYS A 31 -2.42 -3.71 -7.78
N GLU A 32 -2.59 -4.89 -8.38
CA GLU A 32 -3.63 -5.84 -7.99
C GLU A 32 -3.43 -6.34 -6.56
N LEU A 33 -2.19 -6.70 -6.19
CA LEU A 33 -1.87 -7.15 -4.85
C LEU A 33 -2.04 -6.05 -3.78
N VAL A 34 -1.74 -4.79 -4.12
CA VAL A 34 -2.00 -3.65 -3.24
C VAL A 34 -3.50 -3.49 -3.02
N ALA A 35 -4.30 -3.52 -4.08
CA ALA A 35 -5.76 -3.41 -3.99
C ALA A 35 -6.34 -4.49 -3.06
N ASP A 36 -5.95 -5.75 -3.27
CA ASP A 36 -6.39 -6.88 -2.45
C ASP A 36 -5.97 -6.70 -0.98
N LYS A 37 -4.70 -6.33 -0.74
CA LYS A 37 -4.17 -6.18 0.62
C LYS A 37 -4.89 -5.11 1.44
N PHE A 38 -5.16 -3.97 0.81
CA PHE A 38 -5.84 -2.85 1.46
C PHE A 38 -7.34 -3.11 1.61
N LYS A 39 -7.97 -3.77 0.64
CA LYS A 39 -9.36 -4.21 0.77
C LYS A 39 -9.56 -5.20 1.92
N GLU A 40 -8.68 -6.19 2.06
CA GLU A 40 -8.67 -7.13 3.18
C GLU A 40 -8.47 -6.43 4.53
N SER A 41 -7.69 -5.35 4.54
CA SER A 41 -7.34 -4.58 5.74
C SER A 41 -8.26 -3.37 5.97
N SER A 42 -9.27 -3.14 5.12
CA SER A 42 -10.10 -1.92 5.12
C SER A 42 -10.73 -1.61 6.48
N LYS A 43 -11.25 -2.63 7.17
CA LYS A 43 -11.83 -2.49 8.52
C LYS A 43 -10.83 -2.01 9.59
N PHE A 44 -9.53 -2.28 9.40
CA PHE A 44 -8.50 -1.76 10.30
C PHE A 44 -8.21 -0.28 10.07
N PHE A 45 -8.44 0.22 8.86
CA PHE A 45 -8.17 1.60 8.45
C PHE A 45 -9.43 2.46 8.36
N GLU A 46 -10.56 1.97 8.84
CA GLU A 46 -11.85 2.66 8.79
C GLU A 46 -11.75 4.04 9.45
N ASN A 47 -11.94 5.10 8.65
CA ASN A 47 -11.81 6.51 9.06
C ASN A 47 -10.44 6.90 9.64
N ALA A 48 -9.39 6.10 9.41
CA ALA A 48 -8.05 6.39 9.89
C ALA A 48 -7.44 7.57 9.11
N LYS A 49 -6.79 8.49 9.82
CA LYS A 49 -6.01 9.58 9.23
C LYS A 49 -4.54 9.29 9.46
N MET A 50 -3.80 8.94 8.43
CA MET A 50 -2.41 8.47 8.59
C MET A 50 -1.52 9.02 7.49
N ALA A 51 -0.23 9.14 7.81
CA ALA A 51 0.80 9.32 6.79
C ALA A 51 1.14 7.95 6.16
N ILE A 52 1.66 7.99 4.94
CA ILE A 52 2.11 6.81 4.21
C ILE A 52 3.54 6.99 3.70
N SER A 53 4.32 5.93 3.71
CA SER A 53 5.61 5.87 3.00
C SER A 53 5.76 4.55 2.26
N PHE A 54 6.67 4.50 1.29
CA PHE A 54 6.91 3.34 0.45
C PHE A 54 8.34 2.82 0.64
N GLU A 55 8.50 1.50 0.72
CA GLU A 55 9.80 0.84 0.84
C GLU A 55 9.87 -0.40 -0.07
N GLY A 56 11.09 -0.93 -0.27
CA GLY A 56 11.33 -2.18 -1.01
C GLY A 56 11.40 -2.02 -2.53
N ARG A 57 10.75 -1.01 -3.10
CA ARG A 57 10.79 -0.67 -4.53
C ARG A 57 10.99 0.83 -4.73
N ILE A 58 11.83 1.21 -5.70
CA ILE A 58 11.93 2.59 -6.17
C ILE A 58 10.73 2.86 -7.07
N LEU A 59 9.97 3.90 -6.74
CA LEU A 59 8.79 4.32 -7.49
C LEU A 59 9.03 5.69 -8.08
N THR A 60 8.55 5.89 -9.30
CA THR A 60 8.33 7.23 -9.85
C THR A 60 7.17 7.92 -9.13
N ASN A 61 7.05 9.24 -9.26
CA ASN A 61 5.92 9.98 -8.70
C ASN A 61 4.58 9.50 -9.27
N GLU A 62 4.55 9.11 -10.54
CA GLU A 62 3.36 8.55 -11.19
C GLU A 62 2.97 7.20 -10.59
N GLU A 63 3.93 6.29 -10.42
CA GLU A 63 3.69 5.00 -9.76
C GLU A 63 3.26 5.16 -8.30
N GLN A 64 3.81 6.14 -7.57
CA GLN A 64 3.34 6.46 -6.22
C GLN A 64 1.89 6.90 -6.24
N GLN A 65 1.51 7.82 -7.15
CA GLN A 65 0.14 8.30 -7.25
C GLN A 65 -0.83 7.16 -7.60
N ASP A 66 -0.46 6.28 -8.55
CA ASP A 66 -1.26 5.10 -8.90
C ASP A 66 -1.55 4.23 -7.67
N ILE A 67 -0.55 4.02 -6.80
CA ILE A 67 -0.73 3.23 -5.58
C ILE A 67 -1.65 3.95 -4.58
N LEU A 68 -1.50 5.27 -4.42
CA LEU A 68 -2.38 6.06 -3.54
C LEU A 68 -3.84 5.98 -3.99
N ASP A 69 -4.08 6.16 -5.29
CA ASP A 69 -5.43 6.08 -5.88
C ASP A 69 -6.05 4.70 -5.65
N ILE A 70 -5.25 3.63 -5.73
CA ILE A 70 -5.70 2.26 -5.43
C ILE A 70 -6.09 2.12 -3.96
N ILE A 71 -5.30 2.66 -3.03
CA ILE A 71 -5.57 2.58 -1.59
C ILE A 71 -6.88 3.33 -1.26
N GLU A 72 -7.04 4.55 -1.77
CA GLU A 72 -8.23 5.37 -1.57
C GLU A 72 -9.48 4.73 -2.18
N LYS A 73 -9.36 4.05 -3.33
CA LYS A 73 -10.48 3.34 -3.95
C LYS A 73 -10.92 2.10 -3.16
N ASN A 74 -10.04 1.49 -2.37
CA ASN A 74 -10.30 0.23 -1.69
C ASN A 74 -10.49 0.37 -0.17
N THR A 75 -10.34 1.58 0.40
CA THR A 75 -10.45 1.83 1.84
C THR A 75 -11.02 3.22 2.12
N ASP A 76 -11.64 3.40 3.29
CA ASP A 76 -12.07 4.73 3.78
C ASP A 76 -10.94 5.46 4.54
N MET A 77 -9.69 5.08 4.28
CA MET A 77 -8.51 5.69 4.89
C MET A 77 -8.29 7.08 4.31
N GLN A 78 -7.96 8.05 5.16
CA GLN A 78 -7.54 9.39 4.76
C GLN A 78 -6.02 9.48 4.82
N ILE A 79 -5.39 9.55 3.65
CA ILE A 79 -3.95 9.74 3.52
C ILE A 79 -3.64 11.23 3.69
N VAL A 80 -2.94 11.58 4.77
CA VAL A 80 -2.68 12.98 5.12
C VAL A 80 -1.45 13.53 4.38
N CYS A 81 -0.43 12.69 4.22
CA CYS A 81 0.78 13.02 3.49
C CYS A 81 1.56 11.76 3.10
N VAL A 82 2.42 11.91 2.09
CA VAL A 82 3.46 10.94 1.74
C VAL A 82 4.78 11.41 2.38
N ILE A 83 5.50 10.50 3.05
CA ILE A 83 6.78 10.75 3.74
C ILE A 83 7.95 10.16 2.95
#